data_AF-A0A1F9PX82-F1
#
_entry.id   AF-A0A1F9PX82-F1
#
_cell.length_a   1.000
_cell.length_b   1.000
_cell.length_c   1.000
_cell.angle_alpha   90.00
_cell.angle_beta   90.00
_cell.angle_gamma   90.00
#
_symmetry.space_group_name_H-M   'P 1'
#
loop_
_entity.id
_entity.type
_entity.pdbx_description
1 polymer ?
#
loop_
_entity_poly.entity_id
_entity_poly.type
_entity_poly.pdbx_seq_one_letter_code
_entity_poly.pdbx_strand_id
1 'polypeptide(L)' 'MFCRRGLVSASGFYKSMTTYHDTTLWQDVYHALTPGGRTAYIKITDPGTGHPVIQFKEL' A
#
# COMPACT_ATOMS: atom_id res chain seq x y z
N MET A 1 -9.72 4.71 -20.99
CA MET A 1 -8.98 3.45 -20.80
C MET A 1 -8.85 3.21 -19.30
N PHE A 2 -9.76 2.43 -18.71
CA PHE A 2 -9.76 2.16 -17.26
C PHE A 2 -8.52 1.33 -16.90
N CYS A 3 -7.82 1.69 -15.83
CA CYS A 3 -6.79 0.84 -15.24
C CYS A 3 -7.49 -0.43 -14.72
N ARG A 4 -7.53 -1.49 -15.55
CA ARG A 4 -8.08 -2.82 -15.21
C ARG A 4 -7.19 -3.59 -14.22
N ARG A 5 -6.04 -3.03 -13.85
CA ARG A 5 -5.14 -3.62 -12.85
C ARG A 5 -5.54 -3.08 -11.49
N GLY A 6 -6.31 -3.88 -10.75
CA GLY A 6 -6.70 -3.56 -9.39
C GLY A 6 -5.47 -3.29 -8.51
N LEU A 7 -5.64 -2.41 -7.53
CA LEU A 7 -4.60 -1.96 -6.61
C LEU A 7 -3.97 -3.10 -5.82
N VAL A 8 -4.74 -4.16 -5.58
CA VAL A 8 -4.38 -5.36 -4.79
C VAL A 8 -4.09 -6.56 -5.71
N SER A 9 -3.63 -6.31 -6.94
CA SER A 9 -2.96 -7.34 -7.74
C SER A 9 -1.52 -7.50 -7.26
N ALA A 10 -0.92 -8.68 -7.39
CA ALA A 10 0.52 -8.89 -7.15
C ALA A 10 1.39 -7.87 -7.93
N SER A 11 0.91 -7.36 -9.06
CA SER A 11 1.58 -6.32 -9.85
C SER A 11 1.68 -4.95 -9.17
N GLY A 12 0.86 -4.68 -8.15
CA GLY A 12 0.89 -3.44 -7.38
C GLY A 12 1.75 -3.54 -6.12
N PHE A 13 2.22 -4.74 -5.74
CA PHE A 13 3.05 -4.91 -4.56
C PHE A 13 4.44 -4.33 -4.79
N TYR A 14 4.86 -3.42 -3.91
CA TYR A 14 6.18 -2.82 -3.97
C TYR A 14 7.14 -3.47 -2.98
N LYS A 15 6.80 -3.46 -1.68
CA LYS A 15 7.56 -4.13 -0.61
C LYS A 15 6.77 -4.20 0.68
N SER A 16 7.16 -5.10 1.57
CA SER A 16 6.74 -5.12 2.97
C SER A 16 7.87 -4.59 3.85
N MET A 17 7.55 -3.83 4.90
CA MET A 17 8.54 -3.34 5.85
C MET A 17 7.95 -3.15 7.25
N THR A 18 8.80 -3.19 8.25
CA THR A 18 8.49 -2.82 9.63
C THR A 18 9.09 -1.45 9.95
N THR A 19 8.85 -0.91 11.15
CA THR A 19 9.46 0.35 11.59
C THR A 19 10.51 0.11 12.66
N TYR A 20 11.40 1.07 12.87
CA TYR A 20 12.34 1.01 14.01
C TYR A 20 11.62 1.08 15.37
N HIS A 21 10.46 1.73 15.42
CA HIS A 21 9.68 1.86 16.64
C HIS A 21 8.96 0.56 17.01
N ASP A 22 8.52 -0.20 16.01
CA ASP A 22 7.89 -1.49 16.19
C ASP A 22 8.23 -2.43 15.03
N THR A 23 8.94 -3.50 15.36
CA THR A 23 9.41 -4.54 14.44
C THR A 23 8.43 -5.70 14.28
N THR A 24 7.37 -5.74 15.08
CA THR A 24 6.33 -6.78 15.02
C THR A 24 5.21 -6.40 14.05
N LEU A 25 5.03 -5.09 13.82
CA LEU A 25 4.01 -4.54 12.96
C LEU A 25 4.53 -4.36 11.53
N TRP A 26 3.95 -5.15 10.62
CA TRP A 26 4.28 -5.13 9.20
C TRP A 26 3.41 -4.13 8.43
N GLN A 27 4.05 -3.46 7.47
CA GLN A 27 3.41 -2.50 6.58
C GLN A 27 3.68 -2.92 5.15
N ASP A 28 2.62 -3.23 4.43
CA ASP A 28 2.70 -3.54 3.01
C ASP A 28 2.55 -2.27 2.19
N VAL A 29 3.51 -2.02 1.32
CA VAL A 29 3.53 -0.87 0.42
C VAL A 29 3.14 -1.33 -0.97
N TYR A 30 2.10 -0.70 -1.49
CA TYR A 30 1.61 -0.87 -2.85
C TYR A 30 1.79 0.41 -3.64
N HIS A 31 1.85 0.26 -4.97
CA HIS A 31 1.76 1.38 -5.89
C HIS A 31 0.75 1.10 -7.00
N ALA A 32 0.02 2.13 -7.41
CA ALA A 32 -0.93 2.01 -8.50
C ALA A 32 -1.02 3.30 -9.30
N LEU A 33 -1.17 3.14 -10.61
CA LEU A 33 -1.48 4.26 -11.50
C LEU A 33 -2.93 4.67 -11.29
N THR A 34 -3.11 5.93 -10.90
CA THR A 34 -4.42 6.55 -10.78
C THR A 34 -4.91 7.03 -12.15
N PRO A 35 -6.24 7.17 -12.35
CA PRO A 35 -6.78 7.73 -13.59
C PRO A 35 -6.26 9.14 -13.91
N GLY A 36 -5.81 9.89 -12.90
CA GLY A 36 -5.19 11.20 -13.06
C GLY A 36 -3.72 11.18 -13.52
N GLY A 37 -3.18 10.01 -13.90
CA GLY A 37 -1.81 9.87 -14.40
C GLY A 37 -0.73 9.91 -13.31
N ARG A 38 -1.12 9.97 -12.03
CA ARG A 38 -0.20 9.95 -10.88
C ARG A 38 -0.08 8.55 -10.31
N THR A 39 1.10 8.20 -9.82
CA THR A 39 1.31 6.97 -9.04
C THR A 39 0.95 7.23 -7.58
N ALA A 40 -0.06 6.53 -7.07
CA ALA A 40 -0.38 6.53 -5.65
C ALA A 40 0.47 5.47 -4.94
N TYR A 41 1.10 5.84 -3.82
CA TYR A 41 1.77 4.91 -2.91
C TYR A 41 0.88 4.70 -1.69
N ILE A 42 0.56 3.45 -1.41
CA ILE A 42 -0.42 3.08 -0.40
C ILE A 42 0.26 2.14 0.56
N LYS A 43 0.28 2.53 1.83
CA LYS A 43 0.75 1.68 2.93
C LYS A 43 -0.46 1.10 3.62
N ILE A 44 -0.47 -0.22 3.76
CA ILE A 44 -1.49 -0.96 4.47
C ILE A 44 -0.83 -1.56 5.70
N THR A 45 -1.47 -1.43 6.84
CA THR A 45 -0.99 -1.96 8.11
C THR A 45 -2.15 -2.61 8.84
N ASP A 46 -2.01 -3.88 9.22
CA ASP A 46 -2.97 -4.53 10.13
C ASP A 46 -2.29 -4.69 11.49
N PRO A 47 -2.75 -4.00 12.55
CA PRO A 47 -2.23 -4.17 13.89
C PRO A 47 -2.69 -5.49 14.55
N GLY A 48 -3.33 -6.40 13.81
CA GLY A 48 -3.85 -7.68 14.32
C GLY A 48 -5.26 -7.57 14.88
N THR A 49 -5.93 -6.43 14.70
CA THR A 49 -7.31 -6.20 15.12
C THR A 49 -8.32 -6.52 14.02
N GLY A 50 -7.85 -6.91 12.82
CA GLY A 50 -8.69 -7.11 11.64
C GLY A 50 -9.20 -5.80 11.02
N HIS A 51 -8.64 -4.66 11.44
CA HIS A 51 -8.97 -3.34 10.93
C HIS A 51 -7.73 -2.72 10.29
N PRO A 52 -7.55 -2.86 8.96
CA PRO A 52 -6.39 -2.34 8.28
C PRO A 52 -6.41 -0.82 8.27
N VAL A 53 -5.28 -0.22 8.64
CA VAL A 53 -5.00 1.20 8.50
C VAL A 53 -4.38 1.43 7.13
N ILE A 54 -4.96 2.35 6.37
CA ILE A 54 -4.53 2.70 5.02
C ILE A 54 -3.97 4.12 5.04
N GLN A 55 -2.73 4.28 4.58
CA GLN A 55 -2.06 5.58 4.49
C GLN A 55 -1.58 5.84 3.07
N PHE A 56 -1.75 7.07 2.61
CA PHE A 56 -1.22 7.51 1.33
C PHE A 56 0.11 8.23 1.54
N LYS A 57 1.10 7.89 0.72
CA LYS A 57 2.34 8.66 0.63
C LYS A 57 2.32 9.48 -0.65
N GLU A 58 2.45 10.80 -0.47
CA GLU A 58 2.74 11.72 -1.57
C GLU A 58 4.22 11.59 -1.97
N LEU A 59 4.48 11.82 -3.26
CA LEU A 59 5.82 11.82 -3.85
C LEU A 59 6.44 13.21 -3.72
#